data_AF-A0ABD0JA13-F1
#
_entry.id   AF-A0ABD0JA13-F1
#
_cell.length_a   1.000
_cell.length_b   1.000
_cell.length_c   1.000
_cell.angle_alpha   90.00
_cell.angle_beta   90.00
_cell.angle_gamma   90.00
#
_symmetry.space_group_name_H-M   'P 1'
#
loop_
_entity.id
_entity.type
_entity.pdbx_description
1 polymer ?
#
loop_
_entity_poly.entity_id
_entity_poly.type
_entity_poly.pdbx_seq_one_letter_code
_entity_poly.pdbx_strand_id
1 'polypeptide(L)'
;MSKSAMRTILNRCTCHDLQSTILCLFLLSGNLTPVATATPDKVSRRDIYIAGLFPFSGSEGHVGNGVKPAVDLALEHINNDSRILPHFNLKISYNDTK
;
A
#
# COMPACT_ATOMS: atom_id res chain seq x y z
N MET A 1 51.30 13.78 8.47
CA MET A 1 50.41 12.90 7.67
C MET A 1 49.37 12.30 8.61
N SER A 2 48.08 12.14 8.35
CA SER A 2 47.13 12.57 7.31
C SER A 2 45.74 12.25 7.88
N LYS A 3 44.74 13.10 7.60
CA LYS A 3 43.31 12.95 7.93
C LYS A 3 42.70 12.00 6.89
N SER A 4 42.13 10.83 7.22
CA SER A 4 41.20 10.14 6.27
C SER A 4 40.42 8.89 6.77
N ALA A 5 40.07 8.72 8.05
CA ALA A 5 39.31 7.53 8.46
C ALA A 5 38.41 7.76 9.69
N MET A 6 37.77 8.92 9.91
CA MET A 6 36.58 9.40 9.20
C MET A 6 35.81 8.31 8.44
N ARG A 7 34.60 8.02 8.95
CA ARG A 7 33.56 7.14 8.37
C ARG A 7 33.92 5.67 8.60
N THR A 8 33.27 4.93 9.49
CA THR A 8 31.99 4.31 9.10
C THR A 8 31.19 3.71 10.27
N ILE A 9 31.73 3.60 11.49
CA ILE A 9 31.12 2.69 12.49
C ILE A 9 30.43 3.42 13.66
N LEU A 10 30.60 4.74 13.79
CA LEU A 10 30.00 5.52 14.90
C LEU A 10 28.70 6.25 14.53
N ASN A 11 27.91 5.76 13.57
CA ASN A 11 26.78 6.51 13.01
C ASN A 11 25.51 5.69 12.73
N ARG A 12 24.87 5.11 13.76
CA ARG A 12 23.48 4.64 13.63
C ARG A 12 22.61 4.69 14.91
N CYS A 13 22.95 5.50 15.93
CA CYS A 13 22.15 5.54 17.17
C CYS A 13 21.80 6.93 17.75
N THR A 14 21.94 8.06 17.05
CA THR A 14 21.67 9.39 17.66
C THR A 14 20.78 10.33 16.85
N CYS A 15 19.91 9.80 15.98
CA CYS A 15 19.07 10.59 15.07
C CYS A 15 17.59 10.68 15.49
N HIS A 16 17.30 10.91 16.77
CA HIS A 16 15.92 11.17 17.22
C HIS A 16 15.77 12.39 18.16
N ASP A 17 16.86 12.91 18.74
CA ASP A 17 16.77 14.07 19.66
C ASP A 17 17.15 15.43 19.06
N LEU A 18 17.80 15.47 17.89
CA LEU A 18 18.27 16.73 17.29
C LEU A 18 17.21 17.45 16.44
N GLN A 19 16.10 16.80 16.10
CA GLN A 19 14.99 17.44 15.37
C GLN A 19 14.09 18.29 16.28
N SER A 20 14.06 18.01 17.59
CA SER A 20 13.12 18.68 18.50
C SER A 20 13.57 20.07 18.94
N THR A 21 14.89 20.33 18.98
CA THR A 21 15.44 21.64 19.42
C THR A 21 15.47 22.68 18.30
N ILE A 22 15.68 22.27 17.05
CA ILE A 22 15.67 23.18 15.88
C ILE A 22 14.25 23.70 15.62
N LEU A 23 13.22 22.87 15.85
CA LEU A 23 11.82 23.26 15.68
C LEU A 23 11.38 24.34 16.68
N CYS A 24 11.89 24.30 17.92
CA CYS A 24 11.55 25.30 18.95
C CYS A 24 12.12 26.70 18.69
N LEU A 25 13.29 26.82 18.06
CA LEU A 25 13.90 28.12 17.73
C LEU A 25 13.19 28.83 16.58
N PHE A 26 12.52 28.10 15.69
CA PHE A 26 11.73 28.67 14.60
C PHE A 26 10.34 29.20 15.04
N LEU A 27 9.87 28.85 16.25
CA LEU A 27 8.53 29.26 16.73
C LEU A 27 8.49 30.63 17.42
N LEU A 28 9.64 31.24 17.72
CA LEU A 28 9.69 32.56 18.38
C LEU A 28 9.69 33.75 17.41
N SER A 29 9.90 33.54 16.11
CA SER A 29 9.77 34.59 15.09
C SER A 29 8.42 34.43 14.40
N GLY A 30 7.44 35.25 14.83
CA GLY A 30 6.06 35.24 14.34
C GLY A 30 5.93 35.52 12.84
N ASN A 31 6.18 34.52 12.01
CA ASN A 31 5.79 34.50 10.62
C ASN A 31 4.62 33.54 10.47
N LEU A 32 3.49 34.06 9.96
CA LEU A 32 2.35 33.26 9.52
C LEU A 32 2.85 32.26 8.46
N THR A 33 3.12 31.03 8.89
CA THR A 33 3.28 29.93 7.95
C THR A 33 1.88 29.57 7.45
N PRO A 34 1.68 29.43 6.13
CA PRO A 34 0.42 28.91 5.63
C PRO A 34 0.26 27.50 6.20
N VAL A 35 -0.84 27.30 6.93
CA VAL A 35 -1.27 25.96 7.33
C VAL A 35 -1.33 25.13 6.07
N ALA A 36 -0.41 24.17 5.94
CA ALA A 36 -0.49 23.17 4.90
C ALA A 36 -1.76 22.38 5.21
N THR A 37 -2.87 22.73 4.53
CA THR A 37 -4.04 21.88 4.44
C THR A 37 -3.51 20.53 3.95
N ALA A 38 -3.49 19.54 4.85
CA ALA A 38 -3.23 18.17 4.48
C ALA A 38 -4.18 17.86 3.33
N THR A 39 -3.63 17.78 2.12
CA THR A 39 -4.37 17.29 0.95
C THR A 39 -4.94 15.95 1.37
N PRO A 40 -6.23 15.65 1.08
CA PRO A 40 -6.80 14.35 1.39
C PRO A 40 -5.85 13.32 0.80
N ASP A 41 -5.15 12.63 1.68
CA ASP A 41 -4.11 11.68 1.30
C ASP A 41 -4.82 10.72 0.37
N LYS A 42 -4.45 10.69 -0.90
CA LYS A 42 -5.12 9.84 -1.89
C LYS A 42 -4.70 8.43 -1.52
N VAL A 43 -5.38 7.84 -0.54
CA VAL A 43 -5.01 6.58 0.10
C VAL A 43 -4.92 5.56 -1.01
N SER A 44 -3.69 5.25 -1.41
CA SER A 44 -3.48 4.32 -2.51
C SER A 44 -3.88 2.95 -1.97
N ARG A 45 -4.92 2.37 -2.57
CA ARG A 45 -5.37 1.03 -2.20
C ARG A 45 -4.27 0.05 -2.60
N ARG A 46 -3.90 -0.84 -1.69
CA ARG A 46 -2.91 -1.89 -1.92
C ARG A 46 -3.57 -3.11 -2.57
N ASP A 47 -2.93 -3.69 -3.56
CA ASP A 47 -3.49 -4.88 -4.22
C ASP A 47 -3.22 -6.14 -3.39
N ILE A 48 -4.26 -6.95 -3.20
CA ILE A 48 -4.15 -8.30 -2.63
C ILE A 48 -4.68 -9.31 -3.64
N TYR A 49 -4.03 -10.48 -3.71
CA TYR A 49 -4.32 -11.48 -4.73
C TYR A 49 -4.85 -12.76 -4.08
N ILE A 50 -5.93 -13.28 -4.65
CA ILE A 50 -6.38 -14.66 -4.42
C ILE A 50 -6.08 -15.50 -5.67
N ALA A 51 -5.82 -16.78 -5.47
CA ALA A 51 -5.63 -17.73 -6.56
C ALA A 51 -6.90 -18.58 -6.73
N GLY A 52 -7.36 -18.74 -7.97
CA GLY A 52 -8.47 -19.59 -8.34
C GLY A 52 -8.03 -20.69 -9.30
N LEU A 53 -8.48 -21.91 -9.08
CA LEU A 53 -8.30 -23.01 -10.01
C LEU A 53 -9.69 -23.44 -10.47
N PHE A 54 -9.99 -23.17 -11.73
CA PHE A 54 -11.32 -23.39 -12.29
C PHE A 54 -11.18 -24.26 -13.55
N PRO A 55 -11.95 -25.36 -13.65
CA PRO A 55 -11.92 -26.20 -14.84
C PRO A 55 -12.69 -25.50 -15.96
N PHE A 56 -11.98 -24.90 -16.92
CA PHE A 56 -12.62 -24.28 -18.09
C PHE A 56 -12.78 -25.25 -19.26
N SER A 57 -11.99 -26.32 -19.26
CA SER A 57 -11.94 -27.31 -20.33
C SER A 57 -12.40 -28.73 -19.89
N GLY A 58 -12.73 -29.57 -20.87
CA GLY A 58 -13.21 -30.95 -20.67
C GLY A 58 -14.67 -31.05 -20.18
N SER A 59 -15.07 -32.24 -19.70
CA SER A 59 -16.46 -32.56 -19.28
C SER A 59 -17.03 -31.58 -18.26
N GLU A 60 -16.19 -31.13 -17.31
CA GLU A 60 -16.58 -30.23 -16.22
C GLU A 60 -16.45 -28.74 -16.58
N GLY A 61 -16.05 -28.42 -17.83
CA GLY A 61 -15.86 -27.04 -18.28
C GLY A 61 -17.13 -26.19 -18.17
N HIS A 62 -18.31 -26.82 -18.30
CA HIS A 62 -19.59 -26.13 -18.14
C HIS A 62 -19.78 -25.54 -16.73
N VAL A 63 -19.23 -26.20 -15.70
CA VAL A 63 -19.29 -25.73 -14.32
C VAL A 63 -18.35 -24.54 -14.13
N GLY A 64 -17.09 -24.64 -14.56
CA GLY A 64 -16.11 -23.55 -14.41
C GLY A 64 -16.47 -22.29 -15.21
N ASN A 65 -17.14 -22.44 -16.36
CA ASN A 65 -17.66 -21.33 -17.16
C ASN A 65 -18.69 -20.46 -16.42
N GLY A 66 -19.49 -21.05 -15.52
CA GLY A 66 -20.43 -20.31 -14.68
C GLY A 66 -19.78 -19.68 -13.45
N VAL A 67 -18.69 -20.26 -12.94
CA VAL A 67 -18.01 -19.77 -11.72
C VAL A 67 -17.25 -18.48 -11.99
N LYS A 68 -16.55 -18.36 -13.13
CA LYS A 68 -15.80 -17.16 -13.46
C LYS A 68 -16.63 -15.85 -13.40
N PRO A 69 -17.78 -15.73 -14.10
CA PRO A 69 -18.57 -14.51 -14.04
C PRO A 69 -19.12 -14.23 -12.64
N ALA A 70 -19.44 -15.27 -11.86
CA ALA A 70 -19.87 -15.10 -10.48
C ALA A 70 -18.75 -14.51 -9.59
N VAL A 71 -17.51 -14.98 -9.76
CA VAL A 71 -16.35 -14.45 -9.03
C VAL A 71 -16.03 -13.02 -9.46
N ASP A 72 -16.09 -12.72 -10.77
CA ASP A 72 -15.84 -11.37 -11.28
C ASP A 72 -16.85 -10.35 -10.69
N LEU A 73 -18.14 -10.71 -10.63
CA LEU A 73 -19.18 -9.88 -9.99
C LEU A 73 -18.96 -9.71 -8.49
N ALA A 74 -18.52 -10.75 -7.79
CA ALA A 74 -18.23 -10.67 -6.36
C ALA A 74 -17.04 -9.74 -6.08
N LEU A 75 -15.99 -9.81 -6.91
CA LEU A 75 -14.82 -8.92 -6.81
C LEU A 75 -15.20 -7.46 -7.04
N GLU A 76 -16.04 -7.19 -8.03
CA GLU A 76 -16.56 -5.84 -8.28
C GLU A 76 -17.34 -5.31 -7.07
N HIS A 77 -18.26 -6.11 -6.52
CA HIS A 77 -19.05 -5.72 -5.36
C HIS A 77 -18.17 -5.38 -4.15
N ILE A 78 -17.19 -6.22 -3.83
CA ILE A 78 -16.30 -6.03 -2.68
C ILE A 78 -15.41 -4.79 -2.86
N ASN A 79 -14.86 -4.58 -4.06
CA ASN A 79 -13.96 -3.45 -4.32
C ASN A 79 -14.70 -2.10 -4.36
N ASN A 80 -15.99 -2.11 -4.72
CA ASN A 80 -16.85 -0.93 -4.74
C ASN A 80 -17.35 -0.54 -3.34
N ASP A 81 -17.45 -1.49 -2.40
CA ASP A 81 -17.83 -1.19 -1.00
C ASP A 81 -16.60 -0.78 -0.16
N SER A 82 -16.51 0.51 0.15
CA SER A 82 -15.43 1.07 0.99
C SER A 82 -15.43 0.56 2.44
N ARG A 83 -16.47 -0.15 2.88
CA ARG A 83 -16.58 -0.69 4.24
C ARG A 83 -15.93 -2.06 4.40
N ILE A 84 -15.73 -2.82 3.32
CA ILE A 84 -15.22 -4.20 3.37
C ILE A 84 -13.70 -4.22 3.30
N LEU A 85 -13.12 -3.53 2.31
CA LEU A 85 -11.67 -3.45 2.08
C LEU A 85 -11.24 -2.00 1.75
N PRO A 86 -11.33 -1.06 2.72
CA PRO A 86 -11.13 0.38 2.45
C PRO A 86 -9.78 0.72 1.81
N HIS A 87 -8.72 -0.01 2.20
CA HIS A 87 -7.34 0.25 1.81
C HIS A 87 -6.78 -0.82 0.86
N PHE A 88 -7.63 -1.70 0.34
CA PHE A 88 -7.18 -2.78 -0.52
C PHE A 88 -8.04 -2.88 -1.79
N ASN A 89 -7.42 -3.35 -2.87
CA ASN A 89 -8.14 -3.88 -4.02
C ASN A 89 -7.92 -5.38 -4.06
N LEU A 90 -9.01 -6.13 -4.03
CA LEU A 90 -8.99 -7.58 -4.19
C LEU A 90 -8.91 -7.92 -5.68
N LYS A 91 -7.90 -8.70 -6.05
CA LYS A 91 -7.68 -9.23 -7.40
C LYS A 91 -7.62 -10.75 -7.36
N ILE A 92 -7.98 -11.40 -8.45
CA ILE A 92 -7.84 -12.84 -8.62
C ILE A 92 -6.87 -13.15 -9.76
N SER A 93 -6.01 -14.14 -9.54
CA SER A 93 -5.29 -14.85 -10.59
C SER A 93 -5.91 -16.22 -10.72
N TYR A 94 -6.31 -16.64 -11.91
CA TYR A 94 -6.87 -17.97 -12.12
C TYR A 94 -6.11 -18.74 -13.20
N ASN A 95 -6.07 -20.06 -13.04
CA ASN A 95 -5.52 -20.97 -14.04
C ASN A 95 -6.51 -22.09 -14.34
N ASP A 96 -6.50 -22.58 -15.59
CA ASP A 96 -7.22 -23.80 -15.94
C ASP A 96 -6.52 -25.01 -15.29
N THR A 97 -7.31 -25.99 -14.87
CA THR A 97 -6.85 -27.18 -14.16
C THR A 97 -6.64 -28.40 -15.06
N LYS A 98 -6.90 -28.27 -16.36
CA LYS A 98 -6.76 -29.35 -17.35
C LYS A 98 -5.75 -29.00 -18.44
#